data_AF-A0A1V9Y963-F1
#
_entry.id   AF-A0A1V9Y963-F1
#
_cell.length_a   1.000
_cell.length_b   1.000
_cell.length_c   1.000
_cell.angle_alpha   90.00
_cell.angle_beta   90.00
_cell.angle_gamma   90.00
#
_symmetry.space_group_name_H-M   'P 1'
#
loop_
_entity.id
_entity.type
_entity.pdbx_description
1 polymer ?
#
loop_
_entity_poly.entity_id
_entity_poly.type
_entity_poly.pdbx_seq_one_letter_code
_entity_poly.pdbx_strand_id
1 'polypeptide(L)'
;KAVGKARCELLGVQAERVKFTNEVLQGVRVVKFHGWESHMESKIAEIRSRELVLLRTYQNRVLYNAIALFVAPILSLAVCILVYTAQGNTLTPTIAFSALAYMNVARLPCTVFSNSILAVQEAKASCNRIDKFLQLEEATMAYTPGEPMIELKEASFSWCDTTTTL
;
A
#
# COMPACT_ATOMS: atom_id res chain seq x y z
N LYS A 1 5.12 -10.62 3.41
CA LYS A 1 5.79 -9.56 4.21
C LYS A 1 6.64 -8.60 3.34
N ALA A 2 7.56 -9.09 2.50
CA ALA A 2 8.45 -8.24 1.70
C ALA A 2 7.77 -7.39 0.60
N VAL A 3 6.73 -7.91 -0.07
CA VAL A 3 5.96 -7.16 -1.09
C VAL A 3 5.15 -6.04 -0.44
N GLY A 4 4.50 -6.33 0.69
CA GLY A 4 3.72 -5.34 1.46
C GLY A 4 4.58 -4.18 1.96
N LYS A 5 5.78 -4.46 2.51
CA LYS A 5 6.71 -3.41 2.95
C LYS A 5 7.14 -2.50 1.79
N ALA A 6 7.50 -3.10 0.64
CA ALA A 6 7.87 -2.34 -0.56
C ALA A 6 6.72 -1.45 -1.07
N ARG A 7 5.47 -1.93 -0.96
CA ARG A 7 4.29 -1.13 -1.31
C ARG A 7 4.08 0.04 -0.35
N CYS A 8 4.27 -0.17 0.96
CA CYS A 8 4.16 0.92 1.94
C CYS A 8 5.22 2.01 1.70
N GLU A 9 6.47 1.63 1.44
CA GLU A 9 7.55 2.57 1.11
C GLU A 9 7.24 3.36 -0.17
N LEU A 10 6.79 2.68 -1.23
CA LEU A 10 6.35 3.32 -2.48
C LEU A 10 5.22 4.33 -2.24
N LEU A 11 4.18 3.94 -1.49
CA LEU A 11 3.04 4.80 -1.19
C LEU A 11 3.44 6.03 -0.37
N GLY A 12 4.43 5.89 0.53
CA GLY A 12 4.99 7.01 1.29
C GLY A 12 5.62 8.08 0.39
N VAL A 13 6.51 7.67 -0.54
CA VAL A 13 7.17 8.60 -1.47
C VAL A 13 6.18 9.18 -2.48
N GLN A 14 5.19 8.40 -2.92
CA GLN A 14 4.13 8.89 -3.79
C GLN A 14 3.27 9.97 -3.09
N ALA A 15 2.95 9.78 -1.81
CA ALA A 15 2.25 10.79 -1.01
C ALA A 15 3.08 12.06 -0.81
N GLU A 16 4.39 11.93 -0.54
CA GLU A 16 5.34 13.05 -0.46
C GLU A 16 5.32 13.88 -1.76
N ARG A 17 5.42 13.23 -2.92
CA ARG A 17 5.36 13.92 -4.22
C ARG A 17 4.06 14.68 -4.42
N VAL A 18 2.93 14.05 -4.14
CA VAL A 18 1.60 14.67 -4.31
C VAL A 18 1.44 15.85 -3.37
N LYS A 19 1.85 15.71 -2.10
CA LYS A 19 1.82 16.78 -1.11
C LYS A 19 2.65 17.99 -1.55
N PHE A 20 3.91 17.75 -1.92
CA PHE A 20 4.82 18.82 -2.35
C PHE A 20 4.32 19.54 -3.61
N THR A 21 3.80 18.77 -4.58
CA THR A 21 3.21 19.36 -5.80
C THR A 21 2.01 20.25 -5.46
N ASN A 22 1.17 19.82 -4.50
CA ASN A 22 0.03 20.62 -4.05
C ASN A 22 0.46 21.93 -3.37
N GLU A 23 1.48 21.87 -2.50
CA GLU A 23 2.05 23.06 -1.85
C GLU A 23 2.58 24.08 -2.89
N VAL A 24 3.29 23.60 -3.92
CA VAL A 24 3.80 24.45 -5.01
C VAL A 24 2.65 25.09 -5.80
N LEU A 25 1.57 24.35 -6.07
CA LEU A 25 0.40 24.87 -6.79
C LEU A 25 -0.37 25.91 -5.97
N GLN A 26 -0.54 25.68 -4.67
CA GLN A 26 -1.14 26.66 -3.76
C GLN A 26 -0.31 27.95 -3.68
N GLY A 27 1.03 27.83 -3.74
CA GLY A 27 1.98 28.95 -3.71
C GLY A 27 2.40 29.51 -5.07
N VAL A 28 1.70 29.19 -6.17
CA VAL A 28 2.20 29.41 -7.55
C VAL A 28 2.60 30.86 -7.85
N ARG A 29 1.92 31.84 -7.25
CA ARG A 29 2.24 33.27 -7.43
C ARG A 29 3.63 33.62 -6.88
N VAL A 30 3.99 33.09 -5.71
CA VAL A 30 5.31 33.30 -5.09
C VAL A 30 6.39 32.64 -5.93
N VAL A 31 6.14 31.42 -6.39
CA VAL A 31 7.07 30.66 -7.24
C VAL A 31 7.38 31.43 -8.53
N LYS A 32 6.35 31.99 -9.18
CA LYS A 32 6.49 32.79 -10.40
C LYS A 32 7.20 34.12 -10.14
N PHE A 33 6.87 34.82 -9.05
CA PHE A 33 7.46 36.10 -8.69
C PHE A 33 8.97 36.01 -8.43
N HIS A 34 9.42 34.91 -7.82
CA HIS A 34 10.83 34.68 -7.52
C HIS A 34 11.59 33.85 -8.58
N GLY A 35 10.92 33.40 -9.64
CA GLY A 35 11.54 32.57 -10.68
C GLY A 35 12.03 31.21 -10.17
N TRP A 36 11.39 30.63 -9.15
CA TRP A 36 11.82 29.37 -8.50
C TRP A 36 11.42 28.10 -9.25
N GLU A 37 10.88 28.23 -10.46
CA GLU A 37 10.31 27.13 -11.24
C GLU A 37 11.28 25.96 -11.43
N SER A 38 12.49 26.25 -11.93
CA SER A 38 13.49 25.20 -12.18
C SER A 38 13.97 24.52 -10.89
N HIS A 39 14.01 25.25 -9.77
CA HIS A 39 14.37 24.66 -8.47
C HIS A 39 13.27 23.71 -7.97
N MET A 40 12.01 24.12 -8.04
CA MET A 40 10.87 23.30 -7.62
C MET A 40 10.69 22.09 -8.53
N GLU A 41 10.90 22.26 -9.84
CA GLU A 41 10.89 21.16 -10.80
C GLU A 41 11.99 20.14 -10.49
N SER A 42 13.22 20.60 -10.23
CA SER A 42 14.33 19.73 -9.85
C SER A 42 14.02 18.91 -8.58
N LYS A 43 13.42 19.55 -7.56
CA LYS A 43 12.96 18.87 -6.34
C LYS A 43 11.90 17.80 -6.63
N ILE A 44 10.90 18.11 -7.45
CA ILE A 44 9.87 17.13 -7.86
C ILE A 44 10.51 15.97 -8.63
N ALA A 45 11.46 16.25 -9.53
CA ALA A 45 12.17 15.24 -10.30
C ALA A 45 13.01 14.31 -9.40
N GLU A 46 13.64 14.84 -8.36
CA GLU A 46 14.38 14.05 -7.36
C GLU A 46 13.43 13.09 -6.62
N ILE A 47 12.29 13.58 -6.11
CA ILE A 47 11.27 12.73 -5.46
C ILE A 47 10.77 11.66 -6.44
N ARG A 48 10.51 12.05 -7.70
CA ARG A 48 10.04 11.15 -8.75
C ARG A 48 11.07 10.06 -9.08
N SER A 49 12.37 10.38 -9.09
CA SER A 49 13.42 9.40 -9.33
C SER A 49 13.45 8.31 -8.25
N ARG A 50 13.31 8.70 -6.98
CA ARG A 50 13.20 7.78 -5.84
C ARG A 50 11.94 6.91 -5.95
N GLU A 51 10.80 7.52 -6.30
CA GLU A 51 9.54 6.81 -6.53
C GLU A 51 9.69 5.73 -7.61
N LEU A 52 10.33 6.05 -8.74
CA LEU A 52 10.51 5.12 -9.85
C LEU A 52 11.42 3.92 -9.50
N VAL A 53 12.47 4.13 -8.71
CA VAL A 53 13.35 3.04 -8.23
C VAL A 53 12.57 2.09 -7.32
N LEU A 54 11.77 2.63 -6.39
CA LEU A 54 10.91 1.83 -5.52
C LEU A 54 9.83 1.11 -6.31
N LEU A 55 9.20 1.78 -7.28
CA LEU A 55 8.20 1.20 -8.16
C LEU A 55 8.74 0.02 -8.95
N ARG A 56 9.94 0.17 -9.54
CA ARG A 56 10.59 -0.90 -10.30
C ARG A 56 10.93 -2.10 -9.40
N THR A 57 11.42 -1.84 -8.18
CA THR A 57 11.69 -2.89 -7.20
C THR A 57 10.42 -3.62 -6.77
N TYR A 58 9.33 -2.88 -6.54
CA TYR A 58 8.01 -3.43 -6.23
C TYR A 58 7.48 -4.30 -7.37
N GLN A 59 7.48 -3.79 -8.61
CA GLN A 59 7.01 -4.53 -9.78
C GLN A 59 7.82 -5.80 -10.03
N ASN A 60 9.15 -5.74 -9.89
CA ASN A 60 9.99 -6.93 -9.99
C ASN A 60 9.58 -8.00 -8.97
N ARG A 61 9.33 -7.61 -7.71
CA ARG A 61 8.89 -8.55 -6.66
C ARG A 61 7.52 -9.16 -6.97
N VAL A 62 6.58 -8.35 -7.46
CA VAL A 62 5.25 -8.82 -7.88
C VAL A 62 5.38 -9.82 -9.04
N LEU A 63 6.23 -9.50 -10.03
CA LEU A 63 6.49 -10.37 -11.16
C LEU A 63 7.11 -11.71 -10.73
N TYR A 64 8.12 -11.70 -9.86
CA TYR A 64 8.69 -12.94 -9.33
C TYR A 64 7.66 -13.79 -8.59
N ASN A 65 6.77 -13.17 -7.79
CA ASN A 65 5.71 -13.90 -7.11
C ASN A 65 4.69 -14.50 -8.09
N ALA A 66 4.32 -13.76 -9.13
CA ALA A 66 3.41 -14.25 -10.16
C ALA A 66 4.01 -15.42 -10.95
N ILE A 67 5.29 -15.33 -11.33
CA ILE A 67 6.02 -16.42 -11.99
C ILE A 67 6.08 -17.64 -11.07
N ALA A 68 6.40 -17.46 -9.79
CA ALA A 68 6.43 -18.56 -8.83
C ALA A 68 5.07 -19.26 -8.71
N LEU A 69 3.96 -18.51 -8.64
CA LEU A 69 2.60 -19.06 -8.64
C LEU A 69 2.21 -19.74 -9.95
N PHE A 70 2.84 -19.37 -11.07
CA PHE A 70 2.67 -20.04 -12.36
C PHE A 70 3.44 -21.36 -12.44
N VAL A 71 4.69 -21.37 -11.99
CA VAL A 71 5.60 -22.52 -12.08
C VAL A 71 5.32 -23.56 -11.00
N ALA A 72 4.88 -23.15 -9.80
CA ALA A 72 4.59 -24.06 -8.68
C ALA A 72 3.69 -25.26 -9.02
N PRO A 73 2.52 -25.12 -9.67
CA PRO A 73 1.67 -26.26 -10.02
C PRO A 73 2.33 -27.19 -11.06
N ILE A 74 3.13 -26.64 -11.98
CA ILE A 74 3.86 -27.45 -12.99
C ILE A 74 4.93 -28.31 -12.30
N LEU A 75 5.70 -27.72 -11.38
CA LEU A 75 6.69 -28.47 -10.60
C LEU A 75 6.01 -29.49 -9.69
N SER A 76 4.89 -29.13 -9.05
CA SER A 76 4.12 -30.06 -8.22
C SER A 76 3.64 -31.26 -9.02
N LEU A 77 3.12 -31.05 -10.24
CA LEU A 77 2.70 -32.13 -11.12
C LEU A 77 3.88 -33.03 -11.51
N ALA A 78 5.02 -32.43 -11.89
CA ALA A 78 6.23 -33.17 -12.25
C ALA A 78 6.72 -34.05 -11.09
N VAL A 79 6.74 -33.51 -9.86
CA VAL A 79 7.10 -34.26 -8.65
C VAL A 79 6.10 -35.39 -8.37
N CYS A 80 4.80 -35.14 -8.49
CA CYS A 80 3.78 -36.18 -8.32
C CYS A 80 3.97 -37.35 -9.31
N ILE A 81 4.20 -37.04 -10.59
CA ILE A 81 4.45 -38.06 -11.62
C ILE A 81 5.74 -38.82 -11.33
N LEU A 82 6.81 -38.12 -10.93
CA LEU A 82 8.10 -38.73 -10.61
C LEU A 82 8.02 -39.68 -9.41
N VAL A 83 7.29 -39.30 -8.36
CA VAL A 83 7.06 -40.17 -7.20
C VAL A 83 6.19 -41.38 -7.57
N TYR A 84 5.20 -41.17 -8.45
CA TYR A 84 4.33 -42.25 -8.91
C TYR A 84 5.10 -43.33 -9.70
N THR A 85 6.00 -42.93 -10.59
CA THR A 85 6.84 -43.86 -11.35
C THR A 85 7.94 -44.48 -10.50
N ALA A 86 8.51 -43.76 -9.54
CA ALA A 86 9.51 -44.30 -8.60
C ALA A 86 8.96 -45.44 -7.72
N GLN A 87 7.65 -45.47 -7.47
CA GLN A 87 6.98 -46.58 -6.78
C GLN A 87 6.77 -47.83 -7.67
N GLY A 88 7.21 -47.81 -8.94
CA GLY A 88 7.08 -48.92 -9.87
C GLY A 88 5.76 -48.96 -10.63
N ASN A 89 4.91 -47.93 -10.52
CA ASN A 89 3.66 -47.85 -11.27
C ASN A 89 3.92 -47.45 -12.73
N THR A 90 3.11 -48.00 -13.65
CA THR A 90 3.17 -47.64 -15.07
C THR A 90 2.37 -46.36 -15.35
N LEU A 91 3.03 -45.37 -15.93
CA LEU A 91 2.38 -44.11 -16.29
C LEU A 91 1.53 -44.31 -17.55
N THR A 92 0.23 -44.49 -17.38
CA THR A 92 -0.71 -44.52 -18.51
C THR A 92 -1.13 -43.09 -18.91
N PRO A 93 -1.40 -42.84 -20.21
CA PRO A 93 -1.87 -41.53 -20.66
C PRO A 93 -3.10 -41.04 -19.89
N THR A 94 -4.03 -41.94 -19.58
CA THR A 94 -5.25 -41.63 -18.82
C THR A 94 -4.94 -41.01 -17.46
N ILE A 95 -3.97 -41.56 -16.71
CA ILE A 95 -3.57 -41.05 -15.40
C ILE A 95 -2.84 -39.70 -15.55
N ALA A 96 -1.95 -39.58 -16.53
CA ALA A 96 -1.20 -38.35 -16.78
C ALA A 96 -2.11 -37.16 -17.14
N PHE A 97 -3.06 -37.36 -18.08
CA PHE A 97 -4.02 -36.31 -18.46
C PHE A 97 -4.98 -35.97 -17.33
N SER A 98 -5.41 -36.96 -16.53
CA SER A 98 -6.27 -36.72 -15.37
C SER A 98 -5.55 -35.89 -14.30
N ALA A 99 -4.30 -36.24 -13.97
CA ALA A 99 -3.50 -35.48 -13.01
C ALA A 99 -3.25 -34.04 -13.47
N LEU A 100 -2.97 -33.83 -14.76
CA LEU A 100 -2.84 -32.49 -15.35
C LEU A 100 -4.15 -31.69 -15.23
N ALA A 101 -5.30 -32.30 -15.51
CA ALA A 101 -6.60 -31.66 -15.37
C ALA A 101 -6.89 -31.23 -13.92
N TYR A 102 -6.60 -32.09 -12.93
CA TYR A 102 -6.74 -31.75 -11.51
C TYR A 102 -5.84 -30.58 -11.10
N MET A 103 -4.58 -30.56 -11.55
CA MET A 103 -3.65 -29.46 -11.25
C MET A 103 -4.10 -28.13 -11.87
N ASN A 104 -4.68 -28.17 -13.08
CA ASN A 104 -5.25 -26.98 -13.71
C ASN A 104 -6.44 -26.41 -12.93
N VAL A 105 -7.35 -27.27 -12.45
CA VAL A 105 -8.49 -26.83 -11.62
C VAL A 105 -8.02 -26.29 -10.27
N ALA A 106 -7.02 -26.92 -9.64
CA ALA A 106 -6.45 -26.48 -8.36
C ALA A 106 -5.76 -25.11 -8.43
N ARG A 107 -5.34 -24.67 -9.63
CA ARG A 107 -4.65 -23.38 -9.82
C ARG A 107 -5.52 -22.17 -9.48
N LEU A 108 -6.81 -22.24 -9.77
CA LEU A 108 -7.76 -21.17 -9.52
C LEU A 108 -7.88 -20.84 -8.02
N PRO A 109 -8.23 -21.79 -7.12
CA PRO A 109 -8.36 -21.49 -5.70
C PRO A 109 -7.03 -21.05 -5.07
N CYS A 110 -5.88 -21.58 -5.50
CA CYS A 110 -4.57 -21.11 -5.00
C CYS A 110 -4.30 -19.64 -5.36
N THR A 111 -4.67 -19.24 -6.58
CA THR A 111 -4.51 -17.84 -7.03
C THR A 111 -5.44 -16.92 -6.24
N VAL A 112 -6.70 -17.31 -6.08
CA VAL A 112 -7.68 -16.56 -5.28
C VAL A 112 -7.19 -16.43 -3.84
N PHE A 113 -6.75 -17.52 -3.21
CA PHE A 113 -6.22 -17.53 -1.85
C PHE A 113 -5.03 -16.57 -1.69
N SER A 114 -4.07 -16.59 -2.60
CA SER A 114 -2.93 -15.68 -2.58
C SER A 114 -3.36 -14.20 -2.67
N ASN A 115 -4.30 -13.89 -3.55
CA ASN A 115 -4.83 -12.53 -3.69
C ASN A 115 -5.65 -12.10 -2.47
N SER A 116 -6.42 -13.01 -1.86
CA SER A 116 -7.17 -12.74 -0.64
C SER A 116 -6.27 -12.34 0.53
N ILE A 117 -5.07 -12.93 0.64
CA ILE A 117 -4.09 -12.51 1.66
C ILE A 117 -3.70 -11.04 1.47
N LEU A 118 -3.45 -10.61 0.24
CA LEU A 118 -3.13 -9.21 -0.05
C LEU A 118 -4.31 -8.29 0.29
N ALA A 119 -5.52 -8.66 -0.12
CA ALA A 119 -6.74 -7.90 0.15
C ALA A 119 -6.98 -7.72 1.65
N VAL A 120 -6.77 -8.76 2.47
CA VAL A 120 -6.89 -8.67 3.93
C VAL A 120 -5.87 -7.71 4.52
N GLN A 121 -4.64 -7.68 4.01
CA GLN A 121 -3.61 -6.72 4.48
C GLN A 121 -4.00 -5.27 4.13
N GLU A 122 -4.53 -5.04 2.93
CA GLU A 122 -5.02 -3.72 2.51
C GLU A 122 -6.22 -3.27 3.35
N ALA A 123 -7.18 -4.16 3.56
CA ALA A 123 -8.33 -3.92 4.42
C ALA A 123 -7.89 -3.56 5.85
N LYS A 124 -6.96 -4.33 6.44
CA LYS A 124 -6.41 -4.04 7.77
C LYS A 124 -5.75 -2.67 7.84
N ALA A 125 -4.91 -2.33 6.85
CA ALA A 125 -4.27 -1.01 6.81
C ALA A 125 -5.31 0.13 6.68
N SER A 126 -6.41 -0.11 5.96
CA SER A 126 -7.50 0.85 5.83
C SER A 126 -8.28 1.02 7.12
N CYS A 127 -8.66 -0.08 7.79
CA CYS A 127 -9.32 -0.03 9.10
C CYS A 127 -8.47 0.74 10.12
N ASN A 128 -7.15 0.51 10.15
CA ASN A 128 -6.25 1.25 11.04
C ASN A 128 -6.24 2.77 10.78
N ARG A 129 -6.45 3.23 9.55
CA ARG A 129 -6.54 4.67 9.26
C ARG A 129 -7.85 5.26 9.78
N ILE A 130 -8.95 4.53 9.59
CA ILE A 130 -10.27 4.94 10.09
C ILE A 130 -10.27 4.96 11.61
N ASP A 131 -9.71 3.93 12.24
CA ASP A 131 -9.58 3.84 13.70
C ASP A 131 -8.81 5.04 14.28
N LYS A 132 -7.67 5.39 13.70
CA LYS A 132 -6.92 6.60 14.08
C LYS A 132 -7.71 7.88 13.91
N PHE A 133 -8.52 7.99 12.86
CA PHE A 133 -9.34 9.17 12.62
C PHE A 133 -10.47 9.30 13.64
N LEU A 134 -11.14 8.20 13.98
CA LEU A 134 -12.22 8.18 14.96
C LEU A 134 -11.74 8.41 16.40
N GLN A 135 -10.46 8.18 16.69
CA GLN A 135 -9.84 8.46 17.98
C GLN A 135 -9.29 9.90 18.10
N LEU A 136 -9.42 10.74 17.06
CA LEU A 136 -9.03 12.14 17.16
C LEU A 136 -9.92 12.86 18.17
N GLU A 137 -9.34 13.83 18.87
CA GLU A 137 -10.08 14.66 19.83
C GLU A 137 -11.15 15.46 19.11
N GLU A 138 -12.40 15.34 19.58
CA GLU A 138 -13.52 16.11 19.06
C GLU A 138 -13.51 17.51 19.69
N ALA A 139 -13.68 18.55 18.86
CA ALA A 139 -13.81 19.91 19.35
C ALA A 139 -15.17 20.08 20.04
N THR A 140 -15.16 20.23 21.36
CA THR A 140 -16.37 20.47 22.16
C THR A 140 -16.84 21.91 21.94
N MET A 141 -17.78 22.13 21.01
CA MET A 141 -18.49 23.41 20.90
C MET A 141 -19.62 23.43 21.93
N ALA A 142 -19.40 24.13 23.05
CA ALA A 142 -20.45 24.40 24.03
C ALA A 142 -21.47 25.38 23.42
N TYR A 143 -22.62 24.88 22.97
CA TYR A 143 -23.75 25.71 22.55
C TYR A 143 -24.62 26.08 23.75
N THR A 144 -24.64 27.35 24.11
CA THR A 144 -25.57 27.90 25.12
C THR A 144 -26.60 28.80 24.42
N PRO A 145 -27.89 28.42 24.36
CA PRO A 145 -28.92 29.30 23.82
C PRO A 145 -29.30 30.41 24.81
N GLY A 146 -29.05 31.66 24.46
CA GLY A 146 -29.35 32.87 25.25
C GLY A 146 -28.63 34.12 24.69
N GLU A 147 -28.96 35.32 25.20
CA GLU A 147 -28.27 36.56 24.77
C GLU A 147 -26.78 36.54 25.19
N PRO A 148 -25.81 36.63 24.25
CA PRO A 148 -24.40 36.74 24.59
C PRO A 148 -24.12 38.17 25.04
N MET A 149 -24.11 38.33 26.35
CA MET A 149 -23.76 39.57 27.04
C MET A 149 -22.24 39.70 27.27
N ILE A 150 -21.43 38.69 26.92
CA ILE A 150 -20.08 38.52 27.47
C ILE A 150 -18.93 38.60 26.45
N GLU A 151 -17.96 39.33 26.98
CA GLU A 151 -16.63 39.75 26.60
C GLU A 151 -15.58 38.82 27.25
N LEU A 152 -14.53 38.48 26.50
CA LEU A 152 -13.42 37.64 26.98
C LEU A 152 -12.41 38.47 27.79
N LYS A 153 -12.16 38.11 29.06
CA LYS A 153 -11.07 38.67 29.88
C LYS A 153 -10.14 37.57 30.39
N GLU A 154 -8.84 37.81 30.25
CA GLU A 154 -7.74 36.88 30.58
C GLU A 154 -7.82 35.51 29.88
N ALA A 155 -8.38 35.47 28.66
CA ALA A 155 -8.43 34.26 27.88
C ALA A 155 -7.07 33.95 27.23
N SER A 156 -6.54 32.75 27.50
CA SER A 156 -5.33 32.22 26.86
C SER A 156 -5.71 31.07 25.94
N PHE A 157 -5.29 31.17 24.68
CA PHE A 157 -5.54 30.16 23.66
C PHE A 157 -4.20 29.72 23.07
N SER A 158 -4.08 28.41 22.82
CA SER A 158 -2.94 27.84 22.11
C SER A 158 -3.43 26.89 21.03
N TRP A 159 -2.75 26.89 19.89
CA TRP A 159 -3.01 25.97 18.78
C TRP A 159 -2.39 24.58 18.99
N CYS A 160 -1.44 24.47 19.91
CA CYS A 160 -0.77 23.23 20.26
C CYS A 160 -0.77 23.04 21.78
N ASP A 161 -1.14 21.84 22.24
CA ASP A 161 -0.85 21.43 23.61
C ASP A 161 0.67 21.40 23.80
N THR A 162 1.20 22.35 24.56
CA THR A 162 2.62 22.37 24.93
C THR A 162 2.84 21.41 26.08
N THR A 163 2.47 20.13 25.92
CA THR A 163 2.85 19.08 26.87
C THR A 163 4.20 18.54 26.42
N THR A 164 5.25 19.29 26.72
CA THR A 164 6.61 18.78 26.73
C THR A 164 6.66 17.65 27.76
N THR A 165 6.59 16.40 27.33
CA THR A 165 6.88 15.24 28.17
C THR A 165 8.35 15.28 28.56
N LEU A 166 8.62 15.61 29.83
CA LEU A 166 9.85 15.24 30.54
C LEU A 166 9.66 13.86 31.16
#